data_AF-A0A929SKF4-F1
#
_entry.id   AF-A0A929SKF4-F1
#
_cell.length_a   1.000
_cell.length_b   1.000
_cell.length_c   1.000
_cell.angle_alpha   90.00
_cell.angle_beta   90.00
_cell.angle_gamma   90.00
#
_symmetry.space_group_name_H-M   'P 1'
#
loop_
_entity.id
_entity.type
_entity.pdbx_description
1 polymer ?
#
loop_
_entity_poly.entity_id
_entity_poly.type
_entity_poly.pdbx_seq_one_letter_code
_entity_poly.pdbx_strand_id
1 'polypeptide(L)'
;MQSSVKCGNCGAEVDVNLALKTELELEMKQKMAAARREFDKEIEAKRAEYKAHLDALNAKEKEFDAKFAAALNAKKTELENEIKVKLEGENLNIVNALKTELEAKSKQINELNLKTLEIEKLKREKSEFESALMAKTEAELSKRLNEEKERLGKALAEQNELKFKQKDEQLEALKKQLNEAQRRIEQGSEQLQGETQELAIEAWLREKFVFDVIDEVKKGANGADVMQIVNTREAQNCGKIYYESKRTKNFSNEWIEKFKADMRASGADVGVLVSEARPRELERMGLIDGVWVCN
;
A
#
# COMPACT_ATOMS: atom_id res chain seq x y z
N MET A 1 52.98 -134.25 -99.37
CA MET A 1 54.41 -134.38 -99.77
C MET A 1 55.18 -134.71 -98.51
N GLN A 2 55.79 -135.90 -98.45
CA GLN A 2 56.57 -136.35 -97.29
C GLN A 2 57.86 -135.53 -97.20
N SER A 3 57.98 -134.72 -96.15
CA SER A 3 59.12 -133.83 -95.91
C SER A 3 59.82 -134.23 -94.61
N SER A 4 60.29 -135.49 -94.56
CA SER A 4 61.07 -136.04 -93.44
C SER A 4 62.45 -136.47 -93.94
N VAL A 5 63.50 -135.95 -93.30
CA VAL A 5 64.92 -136.18 -93.66
C VAL A 5 65.61 -136.95 -92.54
N LYS A 6 66.41 -137.98 -92.86
CA LYS A 6 67.17 -138.76 -91.86
C LYS A 6 68.40 -137.99 -91.39
N CYS A 7 68.54 -137.83 -90.08
CA CYS A 7 69.72 -137.20 -89.48
C CYS A 7 70.98 -138.03 -89.72
N GLY A 8 72.00 -137.46 -90.37
CA GLY A 8 73.26 -138.14 -90.68
C GLY A 8 74.12 -138.53 -89.47
N ASN A 9 73.76 -138.11 -88.25
CA ASN A 9 74.51 -138.39 -87.03
C ASN A 9 73.86 -139.45 -86.10
N CYS A 10 72.53 -139.62 -86.16
CA CYS A 10 71.82 -140.55 -85.26
C CYS A 10 70.70 -141.37 -85.92
N GLY A 11 70.47 -141.22 -87.23
CA GLY A 11 69.52 -142.03 -88.00
C GLY A 11 68.04 -141.74 -87.75
N ALA A 12 67.69 -140.81 -86.85
CA ALA A 12 66.31 -140.42 -86.57
C ALA A 12 65.68 -139.66 -87.77
N GLU A 13 64.39 -139.90 -88.03
CA GLU A 13 63.58 -139.16 -89.01
C GLU A 13 63.18 -137.80 -88.44
N VAL A 14 63.59 -136.72 -89.13
CA VAL A 14 63.26 -135.35 -88.75
C VAL A 14 62.23 -134.80 -89.73
N ASP A 15 61.04 -134.46 -89.23
CA ASP A 15 60.01 -133.74 -90.01
C ASP A 15 60.41 -132.26 -90.16
N VAL A 16 60.73 -131.88 -91.39
CA VAL A 16 61.22 -130.53 -91.75
C VAL A 16 60.15 -129.47 -91.52
N ASN A 17 58.86 -129.79 -91.68
CA ASN A 17 57.77 -128.86 -91.40
C ASN A 17 57.61 -128.61 -89.90
N LEU A 18 57.80 -129.65 -89.08
CA LEU A 18 57.75 -129.52 -87.63
C LEU A 18 58.94 -128.71 -87.09
N ALA A 19 60.14 -128.93 -87.63
CA ALA A 19 61.33 -128.16 -87.28
C ALA A 19 61.17 -126.67 -87.66
N LEU A 20 60.73 -126.39 -88.90
CA LEU A 20 60.50 -125.01 -89.38
C LEU A 20 59.39 -124.30 -88.60
N LYS A 21 58.31 -125.00 -88.25
CA LYS A 21 57.23 -124.47 -87.40
C LYS A 21 57.73 -124.12 -85.99
N THR A 22 58.56 -124.98 -85.40
CA THR A 22 59.12 -124.75 -84.06
C THR A 22 60.08 -123.55 -84.05
N GLU A 23 60.90 -123.40 -85.08
CA GLU A 23 61.79 -122.24 -85.26
C GLU A 23 61.00 -120.94 -85.46
N LEU A 24 59.96 -120.97 -86.31
CA LEU A 24 59.06 -119.83 -86.52
C LEU A 24 58.30 -119.44 -85.23
N GLU A 25 57.82 -120.42 -84.45
CA GLU A 25 57.17 -120.19 -83.16
C GLU A 25 58.15 -119.61 -82.13
N LEU A 26 59.41 -120.06 -82.14
CA LEU A 26 60.45 -119.53 -81.26
C LEU A 26 60.80 -118.08 -81.64
N GLU A 27 60.97 -117.78 -82.92
CA GLU A 27 61.16 -116.41 -83.41
C GLU A 27 59.97 -115.51 -83.08
N MET A 28 58.73 -115.98 -83.28
CA MET A 28 57.54 -115.22 -82.92
C MET A 28 57.46 -114.97 -81.42
N LYS A 29 57.75 -115.96 -80.58
CA LYS A 29 57.83 -115.79 -79.11
C LYS A 29 58.91 -114.80 -78.71
N GLN A 30 60.08 -114.84 -79.35
CA GLN A 30 61.17 -113.89 -79.10
C GLN A 30 60.77 -112.47 -79.52
N LYS A 31 60.17 -112.28 -80.71
CA LYS A 31 59.66 -110.99 -81.18
C LYS A 31 58.55 -110.44 -80.28
N MET A 32 57.61 -111.28 -79.84
CA MET A 32 56.56 -110.88 -78.89
C MET A 32 57.13 -110.52 -77.52
N ALA A 33 58.12 -111.28 -77.02
CA ALA A 33 58.79 -110.96 -75.76
C ALA A 33 59.60 -109.67 -75.84
N ALA A 34 60.27 -109.41 -76.97
CA ALA A 34 60.97 -108.15 -77.23
C ALA A 34 59.99 -106.97 -77.31
N ALA A 35 58.90 -107.10 -78.08
CA ALA A 35 57.86 -106.08 -78.18
C ALA A 35 57.21 -105.79 -76.81
N ARG A 36 56.97 -106.82 -76.00
CA ARG A 36 56.44 -106.65 -74.64
C ARG A 36 57.42 -105.91 -73.72
N ARG A 37 58.72 -106.23 -73.80
CA ARG A 37 59.76 -105.50 -73.04
C ARG A 37 59.87 -104.04 -73.45
N GLU A 38 59.81 -103.74 -74.74
CA GLU A 38 59.82 -102.36 -75.22
C GLU A 38 58.56 -101.60 -74.81
N PHE A 39 57.39 -102.23 -74.87
CA PHE A 39 56.14 -101.66 -74.37
C PHE A 39 56.18 -101.40 -72.86
N ASP A 40 56.67 -102.36 -72.06
CA ASP A 40 56.80 -102.22 -70.61
C ASP A 40 57.76 -101.06 -70.25
N LYS A 41 58.88 -100.92 -70.98
CA LYS A 41 59.80 -99.77 -70.83
C LYS A 41 59.13 -98.43 -71.16
N GLU A 42 58.35 -98.37 -72.24
CA GLU A 42 57.64 -97.16 -72.64
C GLU A 42 56.59 -96.75 -71.58
N ILE A 43 55.86 -97.73 -71.04
CA ILE A 43 54.89 -97.50 -69.96
C ILE A 43 55.60 -97.05 -68.67
N GLU A 44 56.73 -97.64 -68.31
CA GLU A 44 57.52 -97.19 -67.16
C GLU A 44 58.06 -95.77 -67.35
N ALA A 45 58.57 -95.44 -68.54
CA ALA A 45 59.02 -94.09 -68.88
C ALA A 45 57.86 -93.08 -68.78
N LYS A 46 56.70 -93.38 -69.35
CA LYS A 46 55.50 -92.53 -69.25
C LYS A 46 55.03 -92.38 -67.81
N ARG A 47 55.02 -93.44 -67.00
CA ARG A 47 54.68 -93.38 -65.57
C ARG A 47 55.65 -92.50 -64.80
N ALA A 48 56.95 -92.57 -65.09
CA ALA A 48 57.95 -91.71 -64.49
C ALA A 48 57.74 -90.23 -64.88
N GLU A 49 57.46 -89.95 -66.16
CA GLU A 49 57.12 -88.61 -66.65
C GLU A 49 55.87 -88.05 -65.95
N TYR A 50 54.78 -88.82 -65.89
CA TYR A 50 53.53 -88.39 -65.23
C TYR A 50 53.73 -88.15 -63.74
N LYS A 51 54.49 -89.01 -63.05
CA LYS A 51 54.82 -88.82 -61.64
C LYS A 51 55.61 -87.52 -61.43
N ALA A 52 56.62 -87.27 -62.24
CA ALA A 52 57.40 -86.04 -62.18
C ALA A 52 56.54 -84.78 -62.43
N HIS A 53 55.61 -84.84 -63.39
CA HIS A 53 54.66 -83.75 -63.62
C HIS A 53 53.70 -83.52 -62.46
N LEU A 54 53.18 -84.59 -61.85
CA LEU A 54 52.29 -84.50 -60.68
C LEU A 54 53.02 -83.91 -59.47
N ASP A 55 54.24 -84.37 -59.20
CA ASP A 55 55.08 -83.85 -58.12
C ASP A 55 55.42 -82.35 -58.35
N ALA A 56 55.70 -81.96 -59.60
CA ALA A 56 55.92 -80.56 -59.95
C ALA A 56 54.67 -79.68 -59.81
N LEU A 57 53.48 -80.20 -60.14
CA LEU A 57 52.21 -79.51 -59.92
C LEU A 57 51.93 -79.33 -58.43
N ASN A 58 52.06 -80.39 -57.63
CA ASN A 58 51.88 -80.32 -56.18
C ASN A 58 52.88 -79.35 -55.52
N ALA A 59 54.12 -79.29 -56.01
CA ALA A 59 55.11 -78.33 -55.53
C ALA A 59 54.69 -76.88 -55.85
N LYS A 60 54.19 -76.63 -57.07
CA LYS A 60 53.67 -75.31 -57.46
C LYS A 60 52.43 -74.91 -56.69
N GLU A 61 51.52 -75.84 -56.42
CA GLU A 61 50.32 -75.60 -55.62
C GLU A 61 50.70 -75.21 -54.18
N LYS A 62 51.60 -75.95 -53.54
CA LYS A 62 52.12 -75.61 -52.21
C LYS A 62 52.83 -74.26 -52.17
N GLU A 63 53.62 -73.93 -53.20
CA GLU A 63 54.28 -72.63 -53.29
C GLU A 63 53.27 -71.49 -53.46
N PHE A 64 52.23 -71.70 -54.26
CA PHE A 64 51.14 -70.75 -54.45
C PHE A 64 50.36 -70.53 -53.15
N ASP A 65 49.97 -71.60 -52.46
CA ASP A 65 49.26 -71.51 -51.18
C ASP A 65 50.09 -70.80 -50.11
N ALA A 66 51.39 -71.07 -50.04
CA ALA A 66 52.29 -70.39 -49.12
C ALA A 66 52.39 -68.88 -49.44
N LYS A 67 52.53 -68.51 -50.72
CA LYS A 67 52.56 -67.11 -51.16
C LYS A 67 51.23 -66.41 -50.91
N PHE A 68 50.11 -67.09 -51.17
CA PHE A 68 48.78 -66.55 -50.95
C PHE A 68 48.50 -66.33 -49.46
N ALA A 69 48.84 -67.29 -48.60
CA ALA A 69 48.72 -67.15 -47.15
C ALA A 69 49.61 -66.01 -46.61
N ALA A 70 50.84 -65.87 -47.12
CA ALA A 70 51.73 -64.77 -46.77
C ALA A 70 51.16 -63.41 -47.19
N ALA A 71 50.65 -63.29 -48.43
CA ALA A 71 50.04 -62.06 -48.92
C ALA A 71 48.77 -61.69 -48.14
N LEU A 72 47.93 -62.68 -47.79
CA LEU A 72 46.73 -62.48 -46.99
C LEU A 72 47.06 -61.97 -45.58
N ASN A 73 48.05 -62.58 -44.93
CA ASN A 73 48.51 -62.16 -43.59
C ASN A 73 49.15 -60.77 -43.61
N ALA A 74 49.92 -60.45 -44.66
CA ALA A 74 50.48 -59.11 -44.84
C ALA A 74 49.35 -58.07 -45.00
N LYS A 75 48.34 -58.36 -45.84
CA LYS A 75 47.22 -57.44 -46.05
C LYS A 75 46.35 -57.28 -44.81
N LYS A 76 46.15 -58.35 -44.04
CA LYS A 76 45.45 -58.31 -42.75
C LYS A 76 46.17 -57.40 -41.76
N THR A 77 47.48 -57.56 -41.62
CA THR A 77 48.31 -56.72 -40.73
C THR A 77 48.28 -55.25 -41.15
N GLU A 78 48.34 -54.97 -42.46
CA GLU A 78 48.23 -53.61 -42.99
C GLU A 78 46.88 -52.96 -42.65
N LEU A 79 45.77 -53.66 -42.88
CA LEU A 79 44.43 -53.19 -42.55
C LEU A 79 44.23 -52.98 -41.04
N GLU A 80 44.73 -53.90 -40.21
CA GLU A 80 44.67 -53.76 -38.74
C GLU A 80 45.41 -52.50 -38.27
N ASN A 81 46.59 -52.21 -38.84
CA ASN A 81 47.35 -51.01 -38.52
C ASN A 81 46.65 -49.73 -39.01
N GLU A 82 46.10 -49.72 -40.23
CA GLU A 82 45.34 -48.58 -40.74
C GLU A 82 44.12 -48.27 -39.88
N ILE A 83 43.36 -49.29 -39.47
CA ILE A 83 42.20 -49.13 -38.60
C ILE A 83 42.64 -48.59 -37.24
N LYS A 84 43.72 -49.13 -36.66
CA LYS A 84 44.24 -48.66 -35.38
C LYS A 84 44.66 -47.19 -35.43
N VAL A 85 45.40 -46.78 -36.47
CA VAL A 85 45.81 -45.37 -36.65
C VAL A 85 44.62 -44.46 -36.82
N LYS A 86 43.61 -44.85 -37.60
CA LYS A 86 42.37 -44.07 -37.77
C LYS A 86 41.60 -43.92 -36.46
N LEU A 87 41.42 -45.02 -35.72
CA LEU A 87 40.74 -45.00 -34.42
C LEU A 87 41.47 -44.17 -33.38
N GLU A 88 42.80 -44.26 -33.31
CA GLU A 88 43.62 -43.44 -32.41
C GLU A 88 43.52 -41.96 -32.77
N GLY A 89 43.53 -41.62 -34.06
CA GLY A 89 43.34 -40.25 -34.54
C GLY A 89 41.96 -39.68 -34.23
N GLU A 90 40.89 -40.45 -34.49
CA GLU A 90 39.51 -40.06 -34.17
C GLU A 90 39.29 -39.90 -32.66
N ASN A 91 39.79 -40.85 -31.86
CA ASN A 91 39.73 -40.76 -30.40
C ASN A 91 40.47 -39.54 -29.88
N LEU A 92 41.66 -39.23 -30.41
CA LEU A 92 42.42 -38.04 -30.01
C LEU A 92 41.65 -36.75 -30.36
N ASN A 93 41.01 -36.70 -31.53
CA ASN A 93 40.18 -35.56 -31.93
C ASN A 93 38.97 -35.39 -31.02
N ILE A 94 38.27 -36.47 -30.68
CA ILE A 94 37.12 -36.45 -29.76
C ILE A 94 37.57 -35.97 -28.37
N VAL A 95 38.65 -36.53 -27.83
CA VAL A 95 39.18 -36.15 -26.51
C VAL A 95 39.59 -34.67 -26.49
N ASN A 96 40.26 -34.18 -27.54
CA ASN A 96 40.64 -32.78 -27.64
C ASN A 96 39.41 -31.86 -27.74
N ALA A 97 38.41 -32.22 -28.55
CA ALA A 97 37.17 -31.45 -28.66
C ALA A 97 36.43 -31.38 -27.31
N LEU A 98 36.29 -32.50 -26.61
CA LEU A 98 35.67 -32.57 -25.28
C LEU A 98 36.45 -31.75 -24.25
N LYS A 99 37.79 -31.79 -24.29
CA LYS A 99 38.63 -30.99 -23.40
C LYS A 99 38.45 -29.49 -23.64
N THR A 100 38.44 -29.05 -24.89
CA THR A 100 38.19 -27.64 -25.24
C THR A 100 36.79 -27.20 -24.81
N GLU A 101 35.77 -28.03 -25.01
CA GLU A 101 34.40 -27.72 -24.57
C GLU A 101 34.31 -27.64 -23.04
N LEU A 102 34.96 -28.55 -22.32
CA LEU A 102 34.99 -28.55 -20.87
C LEU A 102 35.69 -27.29 -20.32
N GLU A 103 36.83 -26.91 -20.91
CA GLU A 103 37.54 -25.68 -20.54
C GLU A 103 36.69 -24.43 -20.81
N ALA A 104 35.98 -24.38 -21.94
CA ALA A 104 35.08 -23.27 -22.27
C ALA A 104 33.90 -23.18 -21.30
N LYS A 105 33.24 -24.31 -21.00
CA LYS A 105 32.14 -24.37 -20.02
C LYS A 105 32.61 -24.03 -18.61
N SER A 106 33.80 -24.47 -18.21
CA SER A 106 34.39 -24.13 -16.90
C SER A 106 34.65 -22.63 -16.77
N LYS A 107 35.18 -21.99 -17.83
CA LYS A 107 35.33 -20.52 -17.87
C LYS A 107 33.99 -19.80 -17.78
N GLN A 108 32.97 -20.24 -18.52
CA GLN A 108 31.63 -19.66 -18.46
C GLN A 108 31.01 -19.77 -17.06
N ILE A 109 31.15 -20.92 -16.39
CA ILE A 109 30.65 -21.11 -15.03
C ILE A 109 31.36 -20.17 -14.05
N ASN A 110 32.68 -20.01 -14.17
CA ASN A 110 33.42 -19.08 -13.32
C ASN A 110 32.98 -17.63 -13.52
N GLU A 111 32.81 -17.20 -14.78
CA GLU A 111 32.30 -15.86 -15.09
C GLU A 111 30.88 -15.64 -14.55
N LEU A 112 29.99 -16.63 -14.69
CA LEU A 112 28.62 -16.56 -14.15
C LEU A 112 28.62 -16.50 -12.62
N ASN A 113 29.48 -17.25 -11.95
CA ASN A 113 29.62 -17.21 -10.50
C ASN A 113 30.11 -15.84 -10.02
N LEU A 114 31.11 -15.25 -10.69
CA LEU A 114 31.59 -13.91 -10.38
C LEU A 114 30.49 -12.85 -10.57
N LYS A 115 29.76 -12.88 -11.68
CA LYS A 115 28.63 -11.96 -11.93
C LYS A 115 27.52 -12.14 -10.90
N THR A 116 27.25 -13.37 -10.47
CA THR A 116 26.23 -13.66 -9.45
C THR A 116 26.63 -13.08 -8.10
N LEU A 117 27.90 -13.21 -7.71
CA LEU A 117 28.44 -12.60 -6.49
C LEU A 117 28.36 -11.07 -6.54
N GLU A 118 28.68 -10.47 -7.68
CA GLU A 118 28.61 -9.02 -7.87
C GLU A 118 27.16 -8.51 -7.80
N ILE A 119 26.21 -9.20 -8.43
CA ILE A 119 24.78 -8.88 -8.34
C ILE A 119 24.29 -8.96 -6.90
N GLU A 120 24.68 -10.00 -6.16
CA GLU A 120 24.28 -10.17 -4.77
C GLU A 120 24.86 -9.09 -3.86
N LYS A 121 26.11 -8.67 -4.11
CA LYS A 121 26.73 -7.53 -3.43
C LYS A 121 25.99 -6.23 -3.71
N LEU A 122 25.70 -5.94 -4.98
CA LEU A 122 24.95 -4.74 -5.38
C LEU A 122 23.53 -4.72 -4.80
N LYS A 123 22.86 -5.87 -4.70
CA LYS A 123 21.55 -5.97 -4.03
C LYS A 123 21.62 -5.62 -2.54
N ARG A 124 22.66 -6.09 -1.84
CA ARG A 124 22.87 -5.76 -0.42
C ARG A 124 23.15 -4.27 -0.24
N GLU A 125 24.09 -3.72 -1.01
CA GLU A 125 24.41 -2.29 -0.97
C GLU A 125 23.18 -1.42 -1.30
N LYS A 126 22.38 -1.81 -2.29
CA LYS A 126 21.13 -1.13 -2.62
C LYS A 126 20.12 -1.18 -1.47
N SER A 127 19.92 -2.35 -0.85
CA SER A 127 18.99 -2.52 0.26
C SER A 127 19.40 -1.72 1.50
N GLU A 128 20.70 -1.68 1.80
CA GLU A 128 21.26 -0.86 2.90
C GLU A 128 21.09 0.63 2.59
N PHE A 129 21.36 1.05 1.36
CA PHE A 129 21.17 2.44 0.92
C PHE A 129 19.71 2.87 0.98
N GLU A 130 18.78 2.04 0.51
CA GLU A 130 17.33 2.30 0.57
C GLU A 130 16.85 2.43 2.02
N SER A 131 17.31 1.54 2.92
CA SER A 131 16.97 1.61 4.34
C SER A 131 17.52 2.87 5.01
N ALA A 132 18.78 3.22 4.73
CA ALA A 132 19.40 4.44 5.25
C ALA A 132 18.70 5.71 4.71
N LEU A 133 18.32 5.71 3.44
CA LEU A 133 17.58 6.81 2.83
C LEU A 133 16.19 6.95 3.46
N MET A 134 15.45 5.85 3.64
CA MET A 134 14.15 5.86 4.31
C MET A 134 14.25 6.43 5.72
N ALA A 135 15.18 5.93 6.54
CA ALA A 135 15.39 6.43 7.89
C ALA A 135 15.73 7.93 7.91
N LYS A 136 16.59 8.39 6.99
CA LYS A 136 16.92 9.82 6.86
C LYS A 136 15.72 10.66 6.44
N THR A 137 14.92 10.18 5.47
CA THR A 137 13.72 10.89 5.02
C THR A 137 12.66 10.95 6.11
N GLU A 138 12.47 9.89 6.90
CA GLU A 138 11.52 9.86 7.99
C GLU A 138 11.94 10.76 9.15
N ALA A 139 13.25 10.81 9.45
CA ALA A 139 13.80 11.75 10.43
C ALA A 139 13.61 13.22 9.99
N GLU A 140 13.91 13.54 8.72
CA GLU A 140 13.72 14.88 8.16
C GLU A 140 12.23 15.26 8.13
N LEU A 141 11.35 14.34 7.75
CA LEU A 141 9.90 14.58 7.74
C LEU A 141 9.36 14.81 9.15
N SER A 142 9.81 14.00 10.12
CA SER A 142 9.44 14.15 11.52
C SER A 142 9.90 15.50 12.08
N LYS A 143 11.12 15.94 11.72
CA LYS A 143 11.65 17.24 12.10
C LYS A 143 10.79 18.37 11.53
N ARG A 144 10.51 18.36 10.21
CA ARG A 144 9.65 19.36 9.56
C ARG A 144 8.24 19.38 10.14
N LEU A 145 7.67 18.21 10.43
CA LEU A 145 6.35 18.11 11.04
C LEU A 145 6.32 18.73 12.43
N ASN A 146 7.38 18.55 13.22
CA ASN A 146 7.47 19.13 14.55
C ASN A 146 7.66 20.66 14.50
N GLU A 147 8.49 21.14 13.58
CA GLU A 147 8.67 22.59 13.32
C GLU A 147 7.35 23.25 12.89
N GLU A 148 6.60 22.65 11.96
CA GLU A 148 5.30 23.17 11.54
C GLU A 148 4.24 23.08 12.65
N LYS A 149 4.22 22.02 13.45
CA LYS A 149 3.35 21.92 14.64
C LYS A 149 3.63 23.04 15.63
N GLU A 150 4.90 23.32 15.91
CA GLU A 150 5.27 24.39 16.84
C GLU A 150 4.89 25.77 16.27
N ARG A 151 5.12 25.99 14.97
CA ARG A 151 4.74 27.22 14.27
C ARG A 151 3.22 27.44 14.29
N LEU A 152 2.43 26.42 13.97
CA LEU A 152 0.97 26.48 14.02
C LEU A 152 0.48 26.68 15.46
N GLY A 153 1.10 26.02 16.44
CA GLY A 153 0.79 26.21 17.86
C GLY A 153 0.99 27.66 18.31
N LYS A 154 2.12 28.29 17.94
CA LYS A 154 2.39 29.70 18.23
C LYS A 154 1.39 30.63 17.54
N ALA A 155 1.15 30.43 16.23
CA ALA A 155 0.20 31.25 15.48
C ALA A 155 -1.24 31.15 16.03
N LEU A 156 -1.67 29.95 16.46
CA LEU A 156 -2.98 29.74 17.07
C LEU A 156 -3.06 30.38 18.46
N ALA A 157 -2.00 30.27 19.26
CA ALA A 157 -1.93 30.92 20.57
C ALA A 157 -2.02 32.44 20.46
N GLU A 158 -1.25 33.05 19.55
CA GLU A 158 -1.31 34.49 19.26
C GLU A 158 -2.69 34.92 18.76
N GLN A 159 -3.29 34.16 17.83
CA GLN A 159 -4.63 34.46 17.32
C GLN A 159 -5.69 34.38 18.43
N ASN A 160 -5.60 33.37 19.30
CA ASN A 160 -6.51 33.20 20.41
C ASN A 160 -6.34 34.29 21.45
N GLU A 161 -5.12 34.67 21.81
CA GLU A 161 -4.85 35.76 22.75
C GLU A 161 -5.46 37.08 22.25
N LEU A 162 -5.31 37.38 20.96
CA LEU A 162 -5.90 38.57 20.33
C LEU A 162 -7.43 38.53 20.36
N LYS A 163 -8.03 37.37 20.07
CA LYS A 163 -9.49 37.16 20.18
C LYS A 163 -9.98 37.30 21.62
N PHE A 164 -9.25 36.76 22.60
CA PHE A 164 -9.61 36.87 24.02
C PHE A 164 -9.56 38.33 24.47
N LYS A 165 -8.50 39.07 24.15
CA LYS A 165 -8.42 40.52 24.44
C LYS A 165 -9.57 41.30 23.83
N GLN A 166 -9.89 41.06 22.56
CA GLN A 166 -11.05 41.69 21.91
C GLN A 166 -12.38 41.34 22.61
N LYS A 167 -12.55 40.09 23.06
CA LYS A 167 -13.75 39.66 23.78
C LYS A 167 -13.83 40.26 25.17
N ASP A 168 -12.71 40.38 25.89
CA ASP A 168 -12.64 41.01 27.21
C ASP A 168 -12.97 42.50 27.12
N GLU A 169 -12.44 43.21 26.11
CA GLU A 169 -12.80 44.61 25.85
C GLU A 169 -14.28 44.78 25.52
N GLN A 170 -14.84 43.88 24.69
CA GLN A 170 -16.29 43.86 24.40
C GLN A 170 -17.12 43.62 25.66
N LEU A 171 -16.70 42.69 26.53
CA LEU A 171 -17.39 42.39 27.79
C LEU A 171 -17.36 43.58 28.74
N GLU A 172 -16.22 44.27 28.88
CA GLU A 172 -16.13 45.46 29.72
C GLU A 172 -16.97 46.62 29.19
N ALA A 173 -16.99 46.85 27.87
CA ALA A 173 -17.87 47.83 27.26
C ALA A 173 -19.36 47.52 27.52
N LEU A 174 -19.77 46.25 27.36
CA LEU A 174 -21.14 45.81 27.65
C LEU A 174 -21.50 45.96 29.12
N LYS A 175 -20.61 45.60 30.06
CA LYS A 175 -20.83 45.81 31.50
C LYS A 175 -21.05 47.28 31.83
N LYS A 176 -20.25 48.18 31.24
CA LYS A 176 -20.39 49.62 31.46
C LYS A 176 -21.75 50.13 30.94
N GLN A 177 -22.15 49.73 29.74
CA GLN A 177 -23.46 50.09 29.18
C GLN A 177 -24.61 49.57 30.04
N LEU A 178 -24.51 48.34 30.56
CA LEU A 178 -25.53 47.75 31.43
C LEU A 178 -25.68 48.55 32.74
N ASN A 179 -24.56 48.92 33.38
CA ASN A 179 -24.55 49.75 34.58
C ASN A 179 -25.15 51.15 34.34
N GLU A 180 -24.84 51.78 33.20
CA GLU A 180 -25.41 53.08 32.84
C GLU A 180 -26.91 52.99 32.56
N ALA A 181 -27.36 51.92 31.89
CA ALA A 181 -28.78 51.66 31.65
C ALA A 181 -29.54 51.42 32.97
N GLN A 182 -28.96 50.63 33.88
CA GLN A 182 -29.56 50.36 35.20
C GLN A 182 -29.75 51.66 36.01
N ARG A 183 -28.74 52.55 36.04
CA ARG A 183 -28.86 53.86 36.70
C ARG A 183 -29.96 54.75 36.12
N ARG A 184 -30.14 54.74 34.79
CA ARG A 184 -31.23 55.50 34.13
C ARG A 184 -32.61 54.97 34.49
N ILE A 185 -32.76 53.65 34.58
CA ILE A 185 -34.01 53.01 35.01
C ILE A 185 -34.35 53.40 36.45
N GLU A 186 -33.36 53.37 37.35
CA GLU A 186 -33.54 53.77 38.75
C GLU A 186 -33.96 55.25 38.88
N GLN A 187 -33.36 56.18 38.13
CA GLN A 187 -33.76 57.60 38.16
C GLN A 187 -35.15 57.88 37.57
N GLY A 188 -35.57 57.14 36.54
CA GLY A 188 -36.91 57.32 35.94
C GLY A 188 -38.05 56.86 36.85
N SER A 189 -37.81 55.92 37.76
CA SER A 189 -38.83 55.35 38.64
C SER A 189 -39.28 56.31 39.74
N GLU A 190 -38.42 57.20 40.24
CA GLU A 190 -38.75 58.10 41.36
C GLU A 190 -39.66 59.26 40.94
N GLN A 191 -39.45 59.81 39.73
CA GLN A 191 -40.29 60.90 39.21
C GLN A 191 -41.69 60.43 38.80
N LEU A 192 -41.78 59.28 38.12
CA LEU A 192 -43.06 58.74 37.65
C LEU A 192 -43.99 58.35 38.82
N GLN A 193 -43.41 58.01 39.97
CA GLN A 193 -44.14 57.54 41.14
C GLN A 193 -44.84 58.67 41.93
N GLY A 194 -44.35 59.92 41.86
CA GLY A 194 -44.99 61.08 42.48
C GLY A 194 -46.24 61.54 41.73
N GLU A 195 -46.15 61.65 40.40
CA GLU A 195 -47.25 62.12 39.54
C GLU A 195 -48.46 61.18 39.57
N THR A 196 -48.22 59.89 39.79
CA THR A 196 -49.28 58.88 39.88
C THR A 196 -50.20 59.11 41.09
N GLN A 197 -49.69 59.66 42.21
CA GLN A 197 -50.52 59.87 43.41
C GLN A 197 -51.37 61.14 43.31
N GLU A 198 -50.83 62.21 42.75
CA GLU A 198 -51.57 63.46 42.48
C GLU A 198 -52.80 63.17 41.60
N LEU A 199 -52.59 62.44 40.50
CA LEU A 199 -53.66 62.03 39.58
C LEU A 199 -54.72 61.15 40.27
N ALA A 200 -54.30 60.29 41.21
CA ALA A 200 -55.23 59.42 41.93
C ALA A 200 -56.15 60.21 42.90
N ILE A 201 -55.62 61.23 43.58
CA ILE A 201 -56.39 62.08 44.50
C ILE A 201 -57.39 62.92 43.71
N GLU A 202 -56.97 63.54 42.62
CA GLU A 202 -57.85 64.34 41.77
C GLU A 202 -59.01 63.49 41.21
N ALA A 203 -58.70 62.32 40.65
CA ALA A 203 -59.71 61.42 40.11
C ALA A 203 -60.73 60.99 41.18
N TRP A 204 -60.26 60.66 42.39
CA TRP A 204 -61.12 60.25 43.49
C TRP A 204 -62.06 61.39 43.95
N LEU A 205 -61.53 62.63 44.06
CA LEU A 205 -62.34 63.79 44.46
C LEU A 205 -63.41 64.12 43.42
N ARG A 206 -63.07 64.10 42.11
CA ARG A 206 -64.03 64.33 41.03
C ARG A 206 -65.14 63.27 40.99
N GLU A 207 -64.82 62.01 41.29
CA GLU A 207 -65.81 60.92 41.30
C GLU A 207 -66.77 61.04 42.50
N LYS A 208 -66.27 61.36 43.69
CA LYS A 208 -67.08 61.40 44.92
C LYS A 208 -67.87 62.69 45.09
N PHE A 209 -67.34 63.82 44.64
CA PHE A 209 -67.92 65.14 44.85
C PHE A 209 -68.25 65.82 43.53
N VAL A 210 -69.23 65.26 42.81
CA VAL A 210 -69.61 65.66 41.43
C VAL A 210 -70.07 67.12 41.30
N PHE A 211 -70.56 67.72 42.38
CA PHE A 211 -71.02 69.12 42.39
C PHE A 211 -69.90 70.12 42.71
N ASP A 212 -68.76 69.64 43.20
CA ASP A 212 -67.64 70.49 43.61
C ASP A 212 -66.74 70.80 42.42
N VAL A 213 -66.06 71.95 42.48
CA VAL A 213 -65.05 72.30 41.47
C VAL A 213 -63.68 71.87 42.01
N ILE A 214 -63.03 70.96 41.29
CA ILE A 214 -61.68 70.48 41.61
C ILE A 214 -60.69 71.18 40.69
N ASP A 215 -59.91 72.10 41.27
CA ASP A 215 -58.87 72.87 40.60
C ASP A 215 -57.49 72.30 40.96
N GLU A 216 -56.74 71.91 39.94
CA GLU A 216 -55.32 71.53 40.07
C GLU A 216 -54.47 72.80 40.21
N VAL A 217 -53.65 72.89 41.25
CA VAL A 217 -52.69 73.99 41.38
C VAL A 217 -51.45 73.63 40.58
N LYS A 218 -51.17 74.39 39.51
CA LYS A 218 -50.11 74.07 38.55
C LYS A 218 -48.73 73.96 39.20
N LYS A 219 -47.98 72.91 38.82
CA LYS A 219 -46.60 72.64 39.23
C LYS A 219 -45.69 73.87 39.05
N GLY A 220 -45.10 74.35 40.15
CA GLY A 220 -44.14 75.47 40.16
C GLY A 220 -44.60 76.73 40.91
N ALA A 221 -45.87 76.80 41.32
CA ALA A 221 -46.30 77.72 42.38
C ALA A 221 -46.12 77.02 43.73
N ASN A 222 -45.52 77.67 44.72
CA ASN A 222 -45.47 77.13 46.08
C ASN A 222 -46.90 77.05 46.64
N GLY A 223 -47.39 75.83 46.85
CA GLY A 223 -48.75 75.56 47.32
C GLY A 223 -49.25 74.19 46.86
N ALA A 224 -50.29 73.70 47.52
CA ALA A 224 -50.75 72.32 47.51
C ALA A 224 -51.28 71.75 46.20
N ASP A 225 -51.33 70.42 46.13
CA ASP A 225 -51.58 69.65 44.91
C ASP A 225 -52.99 69.90 44.32
N VAL A 226 -54.03 69.95 45.17
CA VAL A 226 -55.43 70.06 44.70
C VAL A 226 -56.24 71.01 45.60
N MET A 227 -57.04 71.88 44.97
CA MET A 227 -58.03 72.72 45.65
C MET A 227 -59.44 72.25 45.30
N GLN A 228 -60.24 71.91 46.30
CA GLN A 228 -61.67 71.60 46.15
C GLN A 228 -62.51 72.79 46.59
N ILE A 229 -63.33 73.31 45.70
CA ILE A 229 -64.33 74.34 45.99
C ILE A 229 -65.67 73.64 46.16
N VAL A 230 -66.15 73.63 47.40
CA VAL A 230 -67.37 72.91 47.79
C VAL A 230 -68.59 73.70 47.36
N ASN A 231 -69.49 73.07 46.60
CA ASN A 231 -70.77 73.65 46.20
C ASN A 231 -71.93 72.80 46.71
N THR A 232 -73.00 73.46 47.15
CA THR A 232 -74.27 72.80 47.44
C THR A 232 -75.27 73.07 46.32
N ARG A 233 -76.41 72.35 46.31
CA ARG A 233 -77.47 72.57 45.29
C ARG A 233 -78.10 73.97 45.38
N GLU A 234 -77.99 74.61 46.54
CA GLU A 234 -78.68 75.86 46.88
C GLU A 234 -77.70 77.05 46.96
N ALA A 235 -76.40 76.80 47.15
CA ALA A 235 -75.35 77.82 47.23
C ALA A 235 -74.05 77.36 46.56
N GLN A 236 -73.51 78.22 45.69
CA GLN A 236 -72.19 78.03 45.09
C GLN A 236 -71.09 78.61 46.01
N ASN A 237 -69.92 77.97 46.00
CA ASN A 237 -68.71 78.37 46.72
C ASN A 237 -68.92 78.50 48.24
N CYS A 238 -69.40 77.41 48.85
CA CYS A 238 -69.71 77.34 50.28
C CYS A 238 -68.46 77.21 51.17
N GLY A 239 -67.34 76.79 50.59
CA GLY A 239 -66.06 76.68 51.28
C GLY A 239 -65.00 76.06 50.37
N LYS A 240 -63.73 76.20 50.76
CA LYS A 240 -62.58 75.70 50.03
C LYS A 240 -61.77 74.74 50.89
N ILE A 241 -61.52 73.55 50.37
CA ILE A 241 -60.69 72.52 50.99
C ILE A 241 -59.39 72.40 50.20
N TYR A 242 -58.27 72.54 50.90
CA TYR A 242 -56.93 72.45 50.34
C TYR A 242 -56.33 71.08 50.59
N TYR A 243 -55.91 70.36 49.54
CA TYR A 243 -55.32 69.02 49.64
C TYR A 243 -53.86 69.04 49.25
N GLU A 244 -53.01 68.54 50.13
CA GLU A 244 -51.58 68.31 49.88
C GLU A 244 -51.28 66.82 50.07
N SER A 245 -50.52 66.23 49.17
CA SER A 245 -50.01 64.87 49.29
C SER A 245 -48.51 64.87 49.55
N LYS A 246 -48.08 64.10 50.56
CA LYS A 246 -46.65 63.95 50.90
C LYS A 246 -46.28 62.48 51.07
N ARG A 247 -45.49 61.96 50.13
CA ARG A 247 -44.81 60.66 50.27
C ARG A 247 -43.49 60.81 50.99
N THR A 248 -43.49 60.48 52.27
CA THR A 248 -42.28 60.48 53.09
C THR A 248 -42.36 59.32 54.08
N LYS A 249 -41.21 58.88 54.60
CA LYS A 249 -41.16 57.79 55.59
C LYS A 249 -41.38 58.28 57.02
N ASN A 250 -41.14 59.57 57.29
CA ASN A 250 -41.20 60.16 58.63
C ASN A 250 -41.99 61.46 58.56
N PHE A 251 -43.07 61.58 59.34
CA PHE A 251 -43.85 62.80 59.44
C PHE A 251 -43.06 63.94 60.13
N SER A 252 -43.08 65.16 59.57
CA SER A 252 -42.47 66.35 60.19
C SER A 252 -43.52 67.42 60.48
N ASN A 253 -43.51 67.93 61.71
CA ASN A 253 -44.41 69.01 62.15
C ASN A 253 -44.17 70.34 61.40
N GLU A 254 -42.98 70.53 60.82
CA GLU A 254 -42.67 71.70 60.00
C GLU A 254 -43.54 71.78 58.72
N TRP A 255 -44.06 70.65 58.25
CA TRP A 255 -44.97 70.63 57.09
C TRP A 255 -46.32 71.24 57.42
N ILE A 256 -46.81 71.01 58.65
CA ILE A 256 -48.08 71.57 59.11
C ILE A 256 -47.96 73.11 59.16
N GLU A 257 -46.85 73.64 59.67
CA GLU A 257 -46.63 75.09 59.74
C GLU A 257 -46.59 75.75 58.36
N LYS A 258 -45.89 75.13 57.39
CA LYS A 258 -45.85 75.63 56.00
C LYS A 258 -47.21 75.50 55.32
N PHE A 259 -47.86 74.34 55.45
CA PHE A 259 -49.17 74.08 54.86
C PHE A 259 -50.24 75.05 55.39
N LYS A 260 -50.22 75.39 56.69
CA LYS A 260 -51.09 76.43 57.26
C LYS A 260 -50.81 77.82 56.69
N ALA A 261 -49.55 78.15 56.40
CA ALA A 261 -49.21 79.40 55.73
C ALA A 261 -49.78 79.44 54.31
N ASP A 262 -49.66 78.34 53.57
CA ASP A 262 -50.14 78.22 52.19
C ASP A 262 -51.68 78.20 52.10
N MET A 263 -52.36 77.54 53.04
CA MET A 263 -53.82 77.61 53.19
C MET A 263 -54.32 79.04 53.38
N ARG A 264 -53.67 79.81 54.27
CA ARG A 264 -54.01 81.23 54.51
C ARG A 264 -53.78 82.09 53.28
N ALA A 265 -52.68 81.86 52.57
CA ALA A 265 -52.37 82.58 51.33
C ALA A 265 -53.39 82.27 50.22
N SER A 266 -53.87 81.03 50.15
CA SER A 266 -54.84 80.56 49.15
C SER A 266 -56.30 80.84 49.54
N GLY A 267 -56.56 81.33 50.75
CA GLY A 267 -57.90 81.58 51.28
C GLY A 267 -58.72 80.30 51.44
N ALA A 268 -58.08 79.19 51.80
CA ALA A 268 -58.75 77.92 52.07
C ALA A 268 -59.33 77.88 53.50
N ASP A 269 -60.53 77.32 53.64
CA ASP A 269 -61.23 77.22 54.92
C ASP A 269 -60.82 75.97 55.70
N VAL A 270 -60.51 74.88 54.99
CA VAL A 270 -60.10 73.59 55.55
C VAL A 270 -58.87 73.06 54.81
N GLY A 271 -57.97 72.42 55.51
CA GLY A 271 -56.79 71.78 54.93
C GLY A 271 -56.74 70.30 55.25
N VAL A 272 -56.40 69.49 54.25
CA VAL A 272 -56.25 68.06 54.32
C VAL A 272 -54.86 67.68 53.79
N LEU A 273 -54.04 67.10 54.65
CA LEU A 273 -52.73 66.58 54.31
C LEU A 273 -52.80 65.05 54.23
N VAL A 274 -52.64 64.53 53.01
CA VAL A 274 -52.57 63.09 52.73
C VAL A 274 -51.10 62.68 52.83
N SER A 275 -50.74 61.86 53.80
CA SER A 275 -49.36 61.38 53.94
C SER A 275 -49.27 59.89 54.22
N GLU A 276 -48.32 59.24 53.55
CA GLU A 276 -48.02 57.82 53.76
C GLU A 276 -47.45 57.56 55.17
N ALA A 277 -46.66 58.50 55.71
CA ALA A 277 -46.19 58.46 57.09
C ALA A 277 -47.14 59.18 58.04
N ARG A 278 -47.63 58.45 59.05
CA ARG A 278 -48.54 59.00 60.06
C ARG A 278 -47.78 59.62 61.24
N PRO A 279 -48.31 60.70 61.83
CA PRO A 279 -47.94 61.15 63.17
C PRO A 279 -48.13 60.00 64.17
N ARG A 280 -47.16 59.77 65.07
CA ARG A 280 -47.19 58.65 66.03
C ARG A 280 -48.40 58.67 66.99
N GLU A 281 -49.09 59.81 67.06
CA GLU A 281 -50.17 60.10 67.99
C GLU A 281 -51.56 59.81 67.41
N LEU A 282 -51.67 59.44 66.12
CA LEU A 282 -52.95 59.18 65.44
C LEU A 282 -53.05 57.74 64.90
N GLU A 283 -54.07 56.99 65.32
CA GLU A 283 -54.40 55.67 64.76
C GLU A 283 -55.25 55.76 63.47
N ARG A 284 -56.01 56.85 63.28
CA ARG A 284 -56.90 57.14 62.13
C ARG A 284 -56.78 58.60 61.69
N MET A 285 -57.57 59.02 60.68
CA MET A 285 -57.69 60.43 60.28
C MET A 285 -57.95 61.30 61.52
N GLY A 286 -57.16 62.35 61.68
CA GLY A 286 -57.22 63.23 62.85
C GLY A 286 -56.88 64.66 62.53
N LEU A 287 -57.28 65.57 63.41
CA LEU A 287 -57.01 67.00 63.30
C LEU A 287 -55.77 67.34 64.14
N ILE A 288 -54.71 67.80 63.49
CA ILE A 288 -53.48 68.27 64.14
C ILE A 288 -53.32 69.75 63.83
N ASP A 289 -53.29 70.57 64.88
CA ASP A 289 -53.13 72.03 64.81
C ASP A 289 -54.03 72.73 63.76
N GLY A 290 -55.27 72.23 63.60
CA GLY A 290 -56.27 72.77 62.66
C GLY A 290 -56.21 72.21 61.24
N VAL A 291 -55.34 71.24 60.96
CA VAL A 291 -55.22 70.55 59.66
C VAL A 291 -55.62 69.09 59.80
N TRP A 292 -56.43 68.59 58.88
CA TRP A 292 -56.78 67.17 58.83
C TRP A 292 -55.63 66.38 58.22
N VAL A 293 -55.15 65.35 58.91
CA VAL A 293 -54.10 64.46 58.40
C VAL A 293 -54.70 63.07 58.19
N CYS A 294 -54.58 62.56 56.97
CA CYS A 294 -55.03 61.22 56.58
C CYS A 294 -53.97 60.50 55.73
N ASN A 295 -54.21 59.23 55.42
CA ASN A 295 -53.35 58.36 54.61
C ASN A 295 -54.22 57.73 53.53
#